data_AF-A0A3M3QUY3-F1
#
_entry.id   AF-A0A3M3QUY3-F1
#
_cell.length_a   1.000
_cell.length_b   1.000
_cell.length_c   1.000
_cell.angle_alpha   90.00
_cell.angle_beta   90.00
_cell.angle_gamma   90.00
#
_symmetry.space_group_name_H-M   'P 1'
#
loop_
_entity.id
_entity.type
_entity.pdbx_description
1 polymer ?
#
loop_
_entity_poly.entity_id
_entity_poly.type
_entity_poly.pdbx_seq_one_letter_code
_entity_poly.pdbx_strand_id
1 'polypeptide(L)' 'MISSARLGDKHVCPLPGHGTTPIASASGDVNINGMGAARVGDT' A
#
# COMPACT_ATOMS: atom_id res chain seq x y z
N MET A 1 8.66 14.80 5.71
CA MET A 1 8.48 13.43 6.23
C MET A 1 7.42 12.75 5.38
N ILE A 2 7.75 11.66 4.69
CA ILE A 2 6.79 10.86 3.92
C ILE A 2 6.45 9.63 4.77
N SER A 3 5.16 9.32 4.89
CA SER A 3 4.69 8.12 5.60
C SER A 3 5.10 6.85 4.86
N SER A 4 5.50 5.82 5.60
CA SER A 4 5.74 4.50 5.00
C SER A 4 4.42 3.81 4.66
N ALA A 5 4.37 3.20 3.47
CA ALA A 5 3.21 2.46 2.99
C ALA A 5 3.11 1.06 3.63
N ARG A 6 1.88 0.58 3.81
CA ARG A 6 1.55 -0.68 4.46
C ARG A 6 0.27 -1.29 3.87
N LEU A 7 0.02 -2.55 4.20
CA LEU A 7 -1.17 -3.28 3.75
C LEU A 7 -2.45 -2.47 3.96
N GLY A 8 -3.26 -2.34 2.90
CA GLY A 8 -4.53 -1.62 2.92
C GLY A 8 -4.44 -0.10 2.70
N ASP A 9 -3.25 0.51 2.68
CA ASP A 9 -3.10 1.90 2.27
C ASP A 9 -3.61 2.09 0.84
N LYS A 10 -4.30 3.22 0.59
CA LYS A 10 -4.98 3.49 -0.68
C LYS A 10 -4.09 4.30 -1.63
N HIS A 11 -4.05 3.89 -2.89
CA HIS A 11 -3.43 4.61 -3.99
C HIS A 11 -4.51 5.10 -4.96
N VAL A 12 -4.44 6.36 -5.36
CA VAL A 12 -5.32 6.95 -6.37
C VAL A 12 -4.56 7.09 -7.68
N CYS A 13 -5.10 6.51 -8.74
CA CYS A 13 -4.57 6.74 -10.08
C CYS A 13 -5.03 8.13 -10.56
N PRO A 14 -4.14 9.02 -11.00
CA PRO A 14 -4.53 10.36 -11.45
C PRO A 14 -5.33 10.35 -12.76
N LEU A 15 -5.42 9.21 -13.45
CA LEU A 15 -6.21 9.08 -14.68
C LEU A 15 -7.72 9.06 -14.34
N PRO A 16 -8.54 9.94 -14.97
CA PRO A 16 -9.98 9.90 -14.80
C PRO A 16 -10.57 8.51 -15.10
N GLY A 17 -11.40 8.01 -14.19
CA GLY A 17 -12.07 6.71 -14.34
C GLY A 17 -11.30 5.49 -13.80
N HIS A 18 -10.05 5.63 -13.37
CA HIS A 18 -9.26 4.50 -12.85
C HIS A 18 -9.43 4.24 -11.34
N GLY A 19 -9.98 5.19 -10.58
CA GLY A 19 -10.37 4.99 -9.19
C GLY A 19 -9.23 4.89 -8.17
N THR A 20 -9.57 4.38 -6.99
CA THR A 20 -8.68 4.23 -5.84
C THR A 20 -8.59 2.76 -5.45
N THR A 21 -7.38 2.20 -5.40
CA THR A 21 -7.12 0.80 -5.06
C THR A 21 -6.27 0.69 -3.78
N PRO A 22 -6.52 -0.31 -2.92
CA PRO A 22 -5.65 -0.58 -1.77
C PRO A 22 -4.41 -1.39 -2.19
N ILE A 23 -3.35 -1.33 -1.39
CA ILE A 23 -2.26 -2.32 -1.41
C ILE A 23 -2.82 -3.63 -0.83
N ALA A 24 -2.91 -4.68 -1.64
CA ALA A 24 -3.53 -5.96 -1.34
C ALA A 24 -2.54 -7.04 -0.88
N SER A 25 -1.23 -6.86 -1.07
CA SER A 25 -0.18 -7.74 -0.53
C SER A 25 0.93 -6.94 0.16
N ALA A 26 1.66 -7.57 1.08
CA ALA A 26 2.71 -6.91 1.86
C ALA A 26 3.68 -7.95 2.43
N SER A 27 4.73 -7.50 3.13
CA SER A 27 5.58 -8.37 3.95
C SER A 27 4.77 -9.09 5.06
N GLY A 28 5.12 -10.35 5.30
CA GLY A 28 4.51 -11.18 6.36
C GLY A 28 5.25 -11.17 7.70
N ASP A 29 6.43 -10.55 7.74
CA ASP A 29 7.38 -10.59 8.85
C ASP A 29 7.86 -9.20 9.32
N VAL A 30 7.60 -8.15 8.53
CA VAL A 30 7.92 -6.76 8.85
C VAL A 30 6.64 -5.95 8.90
N ASN A 31 6.40 -5.30 10.04
CA ASN A 31 5.17 -4.56 10.30
C ASN A 31 5.44 -3.06 10.47
N ILE A 32 4.50 -2.25 9.96
CA ILE A 32 4.40 -0.81 10.20
C ILE A 32 3.03 -0.56 10.81
N ASN A 33 3.00 -0.07 12.05
CA ASN A 33 1.76 0.20 12.79
C ASN A 33 0.79 -1.00 12.78
N GLY A 34 1.32 -2.20 13.02
CA GLY A 34 0.54 -3.44 13.09
C GLY A 34 0.13 -4.07 11.75
N MET A 35 0.39 -3.41 10.62
CA MET A 35 0.09 -3.95 9.27
C MET A 35 1.38 -4.28 8.52
N GLY A 36 1.33 -5.24 7.59
CA GLY A 36 2.51 -5.63 6.81
C GLY A 36 3.11 -4.47 6.03
N ALA A 37 4.44 -4.35 5.98
CA ALA A 37 5.14 -3.31 5.26
C ALA A 37 5.06 -3.52 3.74
N ALA A 38 4.68 -2.47 3.00
CA ALA A 38 4.59 -2.52 1.55
C ALA A 38 5.99 -2.46 0.89
N ARG A 39 6.16 -3.20 -0.20
CA ARG A 39 7.40 -3.34 -0.99
C ARG A 39 7.10 -3.15 -2.47
N VAL A 40 8.15 -3.01 -3.27
CA VAL A 40 8.02 -2.97 -4.73
C VAL A 40 7.53 -4.33 -5.24
N GLY A 41 6.47 -4.30 -6.04
CA GLY A 41 5.86 -5.50 -6.64
C GLY A 41 4.72 -6.10 -5.82
N ASP A 42 4.44 -5.59 -4.62
CA ASP A 42 3.19 -5.90 -3.93
C ASP A 42 1.99 -5.37 -4.77
N THR A 43 0.98 -6.22 -4.96
CA THR A 43 -0.29 -5.91 -5.64
C THR A 43 -1.21 -5.09 -4.78
#